data_AF-A0A532UV98-F1
#
_entry.id   AF-A0A532UV98-F1
#
_cell.length_a   1.000
_cell.length_b   1.000
_cell.length_c   1.000
_cell.angle_alpha   90.00
_cell.angle_beta   90.00
_cell.angle_gamma   90.00
#
_symmetry.space_group_name_H-M   'P 1'
#
loop_
_entity.id
_entity.type
_entity.pdbx_description
1 polymer ?
#
loop_
_entity_poly.entity_id
_entity_poly.type
_entity_poly.pdbx_seq_one_letter_code
_entity_poly.pdbx_strand_id
1 'polypeptide(L)' 'MKKDQRVYLAQMLERIIRIETYTKVGEKAFLADYMIQNAVIRNLEVIGEAAGRIGEEYRTAHPEFPW' A
#
# COMPACT_ATOMS: atom_id res chain seq x y z
N MET A 1 -5.02 -7.65 -22.19
CA MET A 1 -4.10 -6.49 -22.09
C MET A 1 -3.37 -6.56 -20.76
N LYS A 2 -2.04 -6.65 -20.75
CA LYS A 2 -1.22 -6.52 -19.52
C LYS A 2 -1.47 -5.09 -19.01
N LYS A 3 -2.03 -4.90 -17.81
CA LYS A 3 -2.18 -3.56 -17.23
C LYS A 3 -0.77 -2.98 -17.04
N ASP A 4 -0.63 -1.70 -17.33
CA ASP A 4 0.60 -0.97 -17.08
C ASP A 4 0.95 -1.03 -15.58
N GLN A 5 2.19 -1.45 -15.27
CA GLN A 5 2.66 -1.60 -13.88
C GLN A 5 2.53 -0.29 -13.10
N ARG A 6 2.65 0.84 -13.79
CA ARG A 6 2.48 2.19 -13.22
C ARG A 6 1.14 2.39 -12.55
N VAL A 7 0.09 1.68 -12.98
CA VAL A 7 -1.24 1.74 -12.35
C VAL A 7 -1.20 1.14 -10.94
N TYR A 8 -0.55 0.00 -10.77
CA TYR A 8 -0.42 -0.65 -9.46
C TYR A 8 0.53 0.13 -8.55
N LEU A 9 1.64 0.64 -9.09
CA LEU A 9 2.55 1.52 -8.35
C LEU A 9 1.85 2.79 -7.85
N ALA A 10 1.08 3.46 -8.72
CA ALA A 10 0.30 4.63 -8.35
C ALA A 10 -0.78 4.30 -7.29
N GLN A 11 -1.43 3.14 -7.41
CA GLN A 11 -2.38 2.67 -6.40
C GLN A 11 -1.68 2.48 -5.05
N MET A 12 -0.52 1.82 -5.00
CA MET A 12 0.23 1.63 -3.76
C MET A 12 0.63 2.97 -3.13
N LEU A 13 1.14 3.91 -3.93
CA LEU A 13 1.49 5.25 -3.47
C LEU A 13 0.29 5.99 -2.85
N GLU A 14 -0.88 5.94 -3.50
CA GLU A 14 -2.10 6.52 -2.97
C GLU A 14 -2.47 5.93 -1.60
N ARG A 15 -2.33 4.61 -1.43
CA ARG A 15 -2.62 3.93 -0.15
C ARG A 15 -1.62 4.30 0.94
N ILE A 16 -0.34 4.44 0.61
CA ILE A 16 0.70 4.89 1.55
C ILE A 16 0.35 6.30 2.06
N ILE A 17 0.02 7.24 1.16
CA ILE A 17 -0.36 8.61 1.53
C ILE A 17 -1.59 8.63 2.47
N ARG A 18 -2.58 7.75 2.22
CA ARG A 18 -3.75 7.61 3.09
C ARG A 18 -3.34 7.11 4.48
N ILE A 19 -2.50 6.08 4.57
CA ILE A 19 -1.98 5.55 5.84
C ILE A 19 -1.27 6.65 6.61
N GLU A 20 -0.32 7.36 5.99
CA GLU A 20 0.38 8.48 6.62
C GLU A 20 -0.57 9.58 7.09
N THR A 21 -1.64 9.83 6.34
CA THR A 21 -2.66 10.82 6.74
C THR A 21 -3.45 10.35 7.96
N TYR A 22 -3.86 9.09 8.00
CA TYR A 22 -4.65 8.53 9.10
C TYR A 22 -3.84 8.37 10.38
N THR A 23 -2.54 8.12 10.29
CA THR A 23 -1.67 7.94 11.46
C THR A 23 -1.13 9.24 12.05
N LYS A 24 -1.35 10.40 11.39
CA LYS A 24 -0.98 11.74 11.93
C LYS A 24 -1.61 12.05 13.29
N VAL A 25 -2.66 11.35 13.69
CA VAL A 25 -3.29 11.48 15.01
C VAL A 25 -2.38 11.04 16.16
N GLY A 26 -1.29 10.31 15.87
CA GLY A 26 -0.34 9.80 16.86
C GLY A 26 -0.74 8.45 17.45
N GLU A 27 0.22 7.77 18.06
CA GLU A 27 0.09 6.38 18.51
C GLU A 27 -1.07 6.16 19.48
N LYS A 28 -1.20 6.99 20.53
CA LYS A 28 -2.25 6.82 21.54
C LYS A 28 -3.65 6.95 20.94
N ALA A 29 -3.86 7.92 20.03
CA ALA A 29 -5.14 8.13 19.37
C ALA A 29 -5.43 7.00 18.37
N PHE A 30 -4.41 6.55 17.63
CA PHE A 30 -4.51 5.41 16.73
C PHE A 30 -4.93 4.13 17.47
N LEU A 31 -4.28 3.80 18.59
CA LEU A 31 -4.58 2.61 19.39
C LEU A 31 -5.96 2.65 20.06
N ALA A 32 -6.50 3.84 20.29
CA ALA A 32 -7.83 4.03 20.89
C ALA A 32 -8.97 4.01 19.86
N ASP A 33 -8.69 4.09 18.56
CA ASP A 33 -9.71 4.20 17.50
C ASP A 33 -9.61 3.05 16.49
N TYR A 34 -10.53 2.08 16.62
CA TYR A 34 -10.63 0.94 15.71
C TYR A 34 -10.98 1.35 14.27
N MET A 35 -11.67 2.48 14.06
CA MET A 35 -11.98 2.94 12.70
C MET A 35 -10.70 3.35 11.97
N ILE A 36 -9.79 4.05 12.66
CA ILE A 36 -8.49 4.43 12.09
C ILE A 36 -7.63 3.17 11.86
N GLN A 37 -7.61 2.23 12.80
CA GLN A 37 -6.89 0.96 12.65
C GLN A 37 -7.39 0.17 11.43
N ASN A 38 -8.71 0.00 11.32
CA ASN A 38 -9.33 -0.71 10.20
C ASN A 38 -9.05 -0.01 8.86
N ALA A 39 -9.06 1.33 8.84
CA ALA A 39 -8.69 2.09 7.65
C ALA A 39 -7.23 1.83 7.25
N VAL A 40 -6.29 1.82 8.20
CA VAL A 40 -4.88 1.52 7.93
C VAL A 40 -4.70 0.08 7.43
N ILE A 41 -5.29 -0.90 8.12
CA ILE A 41 -5.23 -2.33 7.73
C ILE A 41 -5.75 -2.50 6.30
N ARG A 42 -6.90 -1.90 5.98
CA ARG A 42 -7.46 -2.00 4.62
C ARG A 42 -6.54 -1.42 3.56
N ASN A 43 -5.86 -0.32 3.83
CA ASN A 43 -4.91 0.26 2.86
C ASN A 43 -3.66 -0.63 2.70
N LEU A 44 -3.18 -1.28 3.78
CA LEU A 44 -2.09 -2.27 3.71
C LEU A 44 -2.47 -3.50 2.88
N GLU A 45 -3.69 -4.03 3.04
CA GLU A 45 -4.19 -5.15 2.22
C GLU A 45 -4.19 -4.81 0.72
N VAL A 46 -4.69 -3.61 0.37
CA VAL A 46 -4.74 -3.16 -1.02
C VAL A 46 -3.33 -2.97 -1.59
N ILE A 47 -2.36 -2.54 -0.78
CA ILE A 47 -0.95 -2.47 -1.18
C ILE A 47 -0.43 -3.87 -1.51
N GLY A 48 -0.66 -4.85 -0.62
CA GLY A 48 -0.24 -6.24 -0.86
C GLY A 48 -0.86 -6.85 -2.11
N GLU A 49 -2.16 -6.61 -2.34
CA GLU A 49 -2.85 -7.06 -3.56
C GLU A 49 -2.26 -6.43 -4.82
N ALA A 50 -1.94 -5.13 -4.78
CA ALA A 50 -1.34 -4.41 -5.90
C ALA A 50 0.10 -4.87 -6.16
N ALA A 51 0.90 -5.11 -5.12
CA ALA A 51 2.26 -5.64 -5.22
C ALA A 51 2.27 -7.03 -5.88
N GLY A 52 1.37 -7.93 -5.47
CA GLY A 52 1.22 -9.26 -6.06
C GLY A 52 0.78 -9.25 -7.53
N ARG A 53 0.23 -8.13 -8.02
CA ARG A 53 -0.15 -7.94 -9.43
C ARG A 53 0.99 -7.38 -10.30
N ILE A 54 2.13 -7.02 -9.70
CA ILE A 54 3.29 -6.57 -10.44
C ILE A 54 3.90 -7.75 -11.21
N GLY A 55 4.08 -7.55 -12.52
CA GLY A 55 4.60 -8.59 -13.42
C GLY A 55 6.02 -9.03 -13.05
N GLU A 56 6.32 -10.32 -13.24
CA GLU A 56 7.63 -10.90 -12.94
C GLU A 56 8.78 -10.16 -13.63
N GLU A 57 8.64 -9.83 -14.92
CA GLU A 57 9.63 -9.02 -15.67
C GLU A 57 10.00 -7.71 -14.94
N TYR A 58 9.00 -7.02 -14.36
CA TYR A 58 9.23 -5.78 -13.62
C TYR A 58 9.94 -6.07 -12.29
N ARG A 59 9.53 -7.13 -11.58
CA ARG A 59 10.16 -7.51 -10.30
C ARG A 59 11.61 -7.91 -10.48
N THR A 60 11.92 -8.69 -11.52
CA THR A 60 13.29 -9.08 -11.86
C THR A 60 14.15 -7.90 -12.28
N ALA A 61 13.57 -6.89 -12.94
CA ALA A 61 14.27 -5.65 -13.28
C ALA A 61 14.54 -4.75 -12.05
N HIS A 62 13.83 -4.98 -10.94
CA HIS A 62 13.91 -4.20 -9.71
C HIS A 62 14.15 -5.10 -8.47
N PRO A 63 15.29 -5.83 -8.40
CA PRO A 63 15.57 -6.77 -7.32
C PRO A 63 15.87 -6.09 -5.97
N GLU A 64 16.04 -4.77 -5.94
CA GLU A 64 16.24 -3.98 -4.72
C GLU A 64 15.02 -3.96 -3.80
N PHE A 65 13.84 -4.31 -4.31
CA PHE A 65 12.60 -4.37 -3.53
C PHE A 65 12.23 -5.83 -3.19
N PRO A 66 11.82 -6.10 -1.93
CA PRO A 66 11.31 -7.41 -1.53
C PRO A 66 9.84 -7.54 -1.96
N TRP A 67 9.62 -7.77 -3.26
CA TRP A 67 8.30 -8.00 -3.86
C TRP A 67 7.58 -9.22 -3.29
#